data_AF-A0A816A7F7-F1
#
_entry.id   AF-A0A816A7F7-F1
#
_cell.length_a   1.000
_cell.length_b   1.000
_cell.length_c   1.000
_cell.angle_alpha   90.00
_cell.angle_beta   90.00
_cell.angle_gamma   90.00
#
_symmetry.space_group_name_H-M   'P 1'
#
loop_
_entity.id
_entity.type
_entity.pdbx_description
1 polymer ?
#
loop_
_entity_poly.entity_id
_entity_poly.type
_entity_poly.pdbx_seq_one_letter_code
_entity_poly.pdbx_strand_id
1 'polypeptide(L)'
;MVLCSDDDHQLQSLFQHMKNESGNDETDLYTFGRVLCEMGKLDDAEKYFRRYLQEQSNYNQNLSICYFALGRVTRSKGDYESSLNWYNKALEIVMQILNSNNPNIAQIHNAIAADYYAKDDYTNALESYKKAL
;
A
#
# COMPACT_ATOMS: atom_id res chain seq x y z
N MET A 1 -20.20 5.49 -18.18
CA MET A 1 -18.99 6.33 -18.16
C MET A 1 -19.36 7.60 -17.40
N VAL A 2 -18.48 8.07 -16.51
CA VAL A 2 -18.67 9.17 -15.52
C VAL A 2 -19.34 8.74 -14.20
N LEU A 3 -18.59 8.01 -13.37
CA LEU A 3 -18.78 7.99 -11.90
C LEU A 3 -17.53 8.53 -11.16
N CYS A 4 -16.43 8.87 -11.86
CA CYS A 4 -15.17 9.26 -11.23
C CYS A 4 -15.06 10.73 -10.79
N SER A 5 -15.92 11.64 -11.28
CA SER A 5 -15.75 13.08 -11.03
C SER A 5 -16.16 13.50 -9.62
N ASP A 6 -17.16 12.84 -9.03
CA ASP A 6 -17.69 13.22 -7.72
C ASP A 6 -16.81 12.67 -6.59
N ASP A 7 -16.30 11.44 -6.75
CA ASP A 7 -15.41 10.80 -5.77
C ASP A 7 -14.05 11.51 -5.68
N ASP A 8 -13.45 11.92 -6.80
CA ASP A 8 -12.17 12.64 -6.80
C ASP A 8 -12.30 14.03 -6.15
N HIS A 9 -13.39 14.74 -6.40
CA HIS A 9 -13.65 16.03 -5.75
C HIS A 9 -13.83 15.89 -4.22
N GLN A 10 -14.55 14.86 -3.78
CA GLN A 10 -14.72 14.58 -2.35
C GLN A 10 -13.38 14.24 -1.70
N LEU A 11 -12.59 13.36 -2.31
CA LEU A 11 -11.25 13.02 -1.82
C LEU A 11 -10.36 14.26 -1.73
N GLN A 12 -10.41 15.16 -2.72
CA GLN A 12 -9.60 16.39 -2.71
C GLN A 12 -10.00 17.35 -1.59
N SER A 13 -11.31 17.50 -1.34
CA SER A 13 -11.79 18.29 -0.21
C SER A 13 -11.40 17.67 1.13
N LEU A 14 -11.48 16.35 1.27
CA LEU A 14 -11.08 15.62 2.47
C LEU A 14 -9.58 15.78 2.72
N PHE A 15 -8.76 15.63 1.69
CA PHE A 15 -7.32 15.82 1.78
C PHE A 15 -6.93 17.22 2.25
N GLN A 16 -7.59 18.27 1.72
CA GLN A 16 -7.32 19.63 2.16
C GLN A 16 -7.82 19.92 3.57
N HIS A 17 -8.97 19.37 3.95
CA HIS A 17 -9.47 19.48 5.32
C HIS A 17 -8.49 18.85 6.31
N MET A 18 -8.06 17.61 6.03
CA MET A 18 -7.06 16.92 6.82
C MET A 18 -5.76 17.73 6.91
N LYS A 19 -5.27 18.29 5.81
CA LYS A 19 -4.04 19.11 5.79
C LYS A 19 -4.14 20.38 6.65
N ASN A 20 -5.33 20.95 6.75
CA ASN A 20 -5.57 22.16 7.53
C ASN A 20 -5.76 21.87 9.03
N GLU A 21 -6.24 20.67 9.39
CA GLU A 21 -6.45 20.24 10.78
C GLU A 21 -5.24 19.51 11.37
N SER A 22 -4.46 18.82 10.53
CA SER A 22 -3.27 18.06 10.91
C SER A 22 -2.12 18.98 11.33
N GLY A 23 -1.69 18.88 12.58
CA GLY A 23 -0.47 19.50 13.06
C GLY A 23 0.78 18.66 12.74
N ASN A 24 1.01 18.25 11.49
CA ASN A 24 2.17 17.41 11.11
C ASN A 24 2.33 16.11 11.92
N ASP A 25 1.28 15.53 12.51
CA ASP A 25 1.43 14.33 13.33
C ASP A 25 1.68 13.07 12.47
N GLU A 26 2.35 12.07 13.04
CA GLU A 26 2.73 10.83 12.33
C GLU A 26 1.53 10.07 11.74
N THR A 27 0.37 10.12 12.40
CA THR A 27 -0.89 9.51 11.94
C THR A 27 -1.41 10.19 10.67
N ASP A 28 -1.09 11.47 10.49
CA ASP A 28 -1.52 12.26 9.35
C ASP A 28 -0.75 11.85 8.10
N LEU A 29 0.56 11.58 8.20
CA LEU A 29 1.37 11.14 7.05
C LEU A 29 0.87 9.83 6.43
N TYR A 30 0.51 8.85 7.27
CA TYR A 30 -0.09 7.60 6.79
C TYR A 30 -1.46 7.84 6.12
N THR A 31 -2.31 8.64 6.76
CA THR A 31 -3.66 8.93 6.26
C THR A 31 -3.61 9.70 4.95
N PHE A 32 -2.68 10.63 4.81
CA PHE A 32 -2.38 11.33 3.55
C PHE A 32 -1.95 10.37 2.45
N GLY A 33 -0.99 9.48 2.73
CA GLY A 33 -0.54 8.48 1.77
C GLY A 33 -1.67 7.60 1.26
N ARG A 34 -2.59 7.18 2.14
CA ARG A 34 -3.77 6.38 1.73
C ARG A 34 -4.74 7.14 0.84
N VAL A 35 -5.11 8.37 1.22
CA VAL A 35 -6.03 9.17 0.40
C VAL A 35 -5.41 9.48 -0.98
N LEU A 36 -4.10 9.72 -1.04
CA LEU A 36 -3.38 9.92 -2.30
C LEU A 36 -3.36 8.65 -3.16
N CYS A 37 -3.29 7.45 -2.57
CA CYS A 37 -3.45 6.20 -3.32
C CYS A 37 -4.86 6.06 -3.92
N GLU A 38 -5.92 6.40 -3.17
CA GLU A 38 -7.29 6.36 -3.69
C GLU A 38 -7.52 7.41 -4.80
N MET A 39 -6.82 8.55 -4.73
CA MET A 39 -6.80 9.56 -5.80
C MET A 39 -5.95 9.16 -7.01
N GLY A 40 -5.22 8.04 -6.97
CA GLY A 40 -4.24 7.69 -8.00
C GLY A 40 -3.02 8.63 -8.05
N LYS A 41 -2.81 9.48 -7.05
CA LYS A 41 -1.63 10.36 -6.90
C LYS A 41 -0.49 9.59 -6.25
N LEU A 42 -0.01 8.59 -6.98
CA LEU A 42 0.87 7.56 -6.46
C LEU A 42 2.28 8.08 -6.11
N ASP A 43 2.78 9.07 -6.84
CA ASP A 43 4.08 9.72 -6.55
C ASP A 43 4.05 10.50 -5.24
N ASP A 44 2.95 11.24 -5.00
CA ASP A 44 2.75 11.95 -3.74
C ASP A 44 2.58 10.95 -2.60
N ALA A 45 1.76 9.91 -2.79
CA ALA A 45 1.55 8.86 -1.80
C ALA A 45 2.89 8.23 -1.36
N GLU A 46 3.76 7.92 -2.32
CA GLU A 46 5.09 7.38 -2.05
C GLU A 46 5.93 8.32 -1.18
N LYS A 47 5.91 9.63 -1.43
CA LYS A 47 6.64 10.62 -0.64
C LYS A 47 6.15 10.64 0.82
N TYR A 48 4.84 10.60 1.04
CA TYR A 48 4.26 10.58 2.39
C TYR A 48 4.57 9.29 3.13
N PHE A 49 4.49 8.13 2.46
CA PHE A 49 4.89 6.86 3.06
C PHE A 49 6.38 6.81 3.40
N ARG A 50 7.26 7.28 2.51
CA ARG A 50 8.71 7.34 2.79
C ARG A 50 9.03 8.23 3.97
N ARG A 51 8.34 9.36 4.11
CA ARG A 51 8.50 10.25 5.27
C ARG A 51 7.99 9.60 6.56
N TYR A 52 6.84 8.93 6.50
CA TYR A 52 6.32 8.13 7.62
C TYR A 52 7.33 7.06 8.07
N LEU A 53 7.98 6.37 7.12
CA LEU A 53 9.02 5.37 7.40
C LEU A 53 10.29 5.97 8.02
N GLN A 54 10.61 7.24 7.74
CA GLN A 54 11.79 7.92 8.30
C GLN A 54 11.55 8.42 9.74
N GLU A 55 10.32 8.78 10.06
CA GLU A 55 9.95 9.30 11.39
C GLU A 55 9.67 8.14 12.38
N GLN A 56 9.25 6.96 11.89
CA GLN A 56 9.01 5.76 12.72
C GLN A 56 10.29 4.97 13.01
N SER A 57 10.77 5.01 14.26
CA SER A 57 11.85 4.11 14.75
C SER A 57 11.33 2.76 15.27
N ASN A 58 10.01 2.54 15.31
CA ASN A 58 9.40 1.37 15.92
C ASN A 58 8.54 0.59 14.92
N TYR A 59 8.81 -0.71 14.79
CA TYR A 59 8.03 -1.60 13.94
C TYR A 59 6.57 -1.61 14.42
N ASN A 60 5.66 -1.00 13.67
CA ASN A 60 4.24 -0.93 14.00
C ASN A 60 3.36 -1.48 12.87
N GLN A 61 2.11 -1.79 13.19
CA GLN A 61 1.12 -2.35 12.26
C GLN A 61 0.92 -1.51 10.99
N ASN A 62 1.00 -0.18 11.09
CA ASN A 62 0.74 0.74 9.99
C ASN A 62 1.82 0.65 8.90
N LEU A 63 3.06 0.28 9.25
CA LEU A 63 4.15 0.06 8.29
C LEU A 63 3.79 -1.00 7.25
N SER A 64 3.11 -2.09 7.66
CA SER A 64 2.70 -3.13 6.71
C SER A 64 1.75 -2.60 5.64
N ILE A 65 0.82 -1.74 6.04
CA ILE A 65 -0.16 -1.12 5.14
C ILE A 65 0.54 -0.12 4.22
N CYS A 66 1.48 0.68 4.74
CA CYS A 66 2.31 1.58 3.93
C CYS A 66 3.09 0.81 2.85
N TYR A 67 3.76 -0.27 3.23
CA TYR A 67 4.49 -1.11 2.26
C TYR A 67 3.57 -1.77 1.24
N PHE A 68 2.39 -2.24 1.67
CA PHE A 68 1.39 -2.78 0.74
C PHE A 68 0.91 -1.72 -0.26
N ALA A 69 0.67 -0.49 0.19
CA ALA A 69 0.28 0.62 -0.68
C ALA A 69 1.40 0.99 -1.68
N LEU A 70 2.66 1.01 -1.24
CA LEU A 70 3.82 1.21 -2.12
C LEU A 70 3.95 0.10 -3.17
N GLY A 71 3.66 -1.15 -2.81
CA GLY A 71 3.56 -2.25 -3.76
C GLY A 71 2.51 -1.98 -4.83
N ARG A 72 1.28 -1.60 -4.43
CA ARG A 72 0.21 -1.27 -5.39
C ARG A 72 0.59 -0.11 -6.32
N VAL A 73 1.20 0.93 -5.76
CA VAL A 73 1.73 2.08 -6.51
C VAL A 73 2.72 1.62 -7.57
N THR A 74 3.76 0.90 -7.18
CA THR A 74 4.83 0.47 -8.10
C THR A 74 4.33 -0.52 -9.15
N ARG A 75 3.44 -1.46 -8.77
CA ARG A 75 2.75 -2.34 -9.71
C ARG A 75 1.98 -1.58 -10.79
N SER A 76 1.21 -0.57 -10.39
CA SER A 76 0.41 0.21 -11.35
C SER A 76 1.27 1.05 -12.30
N LYS A 77 2.51 1.36 -11.91
CA LYS A 77 3.54 1.95 -12.78
C LYS A 77 4.23 0.91 -13.70
N GLY A 78 3.90 -0.37 -13.56
CA GLY A 78 4.52 -1.48 -14.30
C GLY A 78 5.84 -1.98 -13.71
N ASP A 79 6.28 -1.43 -12.57
CA ASP A 79 7.48 -1.90 -11.87
C ASP A 79 7.11 -3.03 -10.89
N TYR A 80 6.95 -4.22 -11.47
CA TYR A 80 6.60 -5.43 -10.74
C TYR A 80 7.73 -5.90 -9.80
N GLU A 81 8.99 -5.55 -10.05
CA GLU A 81 10.11 -5.99 -9.22
C GLU A 81 10.17 -5.18 -7.91
N SER A 82 10.04 -3.85 -8.00
CA SER A 82 9.88 -3.00 -6.82
C SER A 82 8.59 -3.35 -6.07
N SER A 83 7.51 -3.67 -6.78
CA SER A 83 6.25 -4.07 -6.16
C SER A 83 6.39 -5.33 -5.31
N LEU A 84 7.00 -6.39 -5.84
CA LEU A 84 7.30 -7.60 -5.08
C LEU A 84 8.16 -7.31 -3.84
N ASN A 85 9.17 -6.45 -3.96
CA ASN A 85 10.00 -6.07 -2.81
C ASN A 85 9.17 -5.38 -1.71
N TRP A 86 8.27 -4.46 -2.07
CA TRP A 86 7.41 -3.78 -1.12
C TRP A 86 6.37 -4.72 -0.48
N TYR A 87 5.73 -5.59 -1.27
CA TYR A 87 4.81 -6.59 -0.72
C TYR A 87 5.50 -7.58 0.22
N ASN A 88 6.74 -8.00 -0.08
CA ASN A 88 7.50 -8.86 0.83
C ASN A 88 7.81 -8.16 2.17
N LYS A 89 8.18 -6.87 2.15
CA LYS A 89 8.34 -6.09 3.38
C LYS A 89 7.04 -5.96 4.18
N ALA A 90 5.91 -5.75 3.49
CA ALA A 90 4.60 -5.76 4.14
C ALA A 90 4.35 -7.11 4.82
N LEU A 91 4.62 -8.22 4.12
CA LEU A 91 4.44 -9.57 4.61
C LEU A 91 5.28 -9.85 5.85
N GLU A 92 6.56 -9.47 5.83
CA GLU A 92 7.48 -9.63 6.96
C GLU A 92 6.94 -8.97 8.23
N ILE A 93 6.43 -7.74 8.13
CA ILE A 93 5.85 -7.01 9.26
C ILE A 93 4.58 -7.69 9.77
N VAL A 94 3.67 -8.11 8.88
CA VAL A 94 2.44 -8.78 9.30
C VAL A 94 2.76 -10.11 9.99
N MET A 95 3.75 -10.86 9.50
CA MET A 95 4.19 -12.12 10.11
C MET A 95 4.86 -11.91 11.47
N GLN A 96 5.65 -10.83 11.65
CA GLN A 96 6.35 -10.54 12.91
C GLN A 96 5.44 -9.93 13.99
N ILE A 97 4.49 -9.07 13.62
CA ILE A 97 3.73 -8.25 14.59
C ILE A 97 2.30 -8.74 14.79
N LEU A 98 1.63 -9.18 13.73
CA LEU A 98 0.16 -9.30 13.71
C LEU A 98 -0.36 -10.73 13.85
N ASN A 99 0.55 -11.68 14.10
CA ASN A 99 0.32 -13.13 14.05
C ASN A 99 -0.14 -13.63 12.68
N SER A 100 0.14 -14.90 12.40
CA SER A 100 -0.07 -15.57 11.11
C SER A 100 -1.54 -15.71 10.65
N ASN A 101 -2.52 -15.27 11.44
CA ASN A 101 -3.95 -15.32 11.11
C ASN A 101 -4.52 -13.98 10.61
N ASN A 102 -3.67 -13.00 10.29
CA ASN A 102 -4.15 -11.71 9.82
C ASN A 102 -4.67 -11.80 8.37
N PRO A 103 -5.90 -11.34 8.07
CA PRO A 103 -6.46 -11.37 6.71
C PRO A 103 -5.63 -10.57 5.69
N ASN A 104 -4.77 -9.65 6.13
CA ASN A 104 -3.85 -8.93 5.26
C ASN A 104 -2.81 -9.86 4.62
N ILE A 105 -2.45 -10.98 5.25
CA ILE A 105 -1.50 -11.97 4.68
C ILE A 105 -2.03 -12.51 3.35
N ALA A 106 -3.30 -12.90 3.32
CA ALA A 106 -3.95 -13.38 2.10
C ALA A 106 -4.00 -12.30 1.01
N GLN A 107 -4.28 -11.05 1.38
CA GLN A 107 -4.27 -9.93 0.43
C GLN A 107 -2.87 -9.67 -0.15
N ILE A 108 -1.83 -9.72 0.69
CA ILE A 108 -0.45 -9.55 0.24
C ILE A 108 -0.04 -10.67 -0.72
N HIS A 109 -0.36 -11.93 -0.40
CA HIS A 109 -0.08 -13.06 -1.28
C HIS A 109 -0.84 -12.99 -2.61
N ASN A 110 -2.09 -12.55 -2.61
CA ASN A 110 -2.83 -12.29 -3.84
C ASN A 110 -2.18 -11.19 -4.69
N ALA A 111 -1.67 -10.13 -4.06
CA ALA A 111 -0.99 -9.06 -4.78
C ALA A 111 0.34 -9.52 -5.40
N ILE A 112 1.14 -10.29 -4.64
CA ILE A 112 2.37 -10.95 -5.11
C ILE A 112 2.07 -11.91 -6.28
N ALA A 113 1.03 -12.73 -6.15
CA ALA A 113 0.64 -13.67 -7.19
C ALA A 113 0.30 -12.96 -8.50
N ALA A 114 -0.39 -11.83 -8.39
CA ALA A 114 -0.79 -11.05 -9.53
C ALA A 114 0.37 -10.26 -10.17
N ASP A 115 1.42 -9.91 -9.42
CA ASP A 115 2.69 -9.41 -9.97
C ASP A 115 3.44 -10.49 -10.75
N TYR A 116 3.56 -11.70 -10.19
CA TYR A 116 4.17 -12.82 -10.89
C TYR A 116 3.39 -13.18 -12.16
N TYR A 117 2.06 -13.15 -12.11
CA TYR A 117 1.22 -13.35 -13.28
C TYR A 117 1.49 -12.29 -14.36
N ALA A 118 1.62 -11.01 -13.98
CA ALA A 118 1.95 -9.94 -14.92
C ALA A 118 3.37 -10.05 -15.52
N LYS A 119 4.26 -10.82 -14.88
CA LYS A 119 5.61 -11.16 -15.37
C LYS A 119 5.64 -12.49 -16.16
N ASP A 120 4.49 -13.09 -16.47
CA ASP A 120 4.36 -14.42 -17.08
C ASP A 120 4.99 -15.57 -16.24
N ASP A 121 5.25 -15.34 -14.95
CA ASP A 121 5.76 -16.34 -14.02
C ASP A 121 4.59 -17.07 -13.33
N TYR A 122 3.92 -17.91 -14.11
CA TYR A 122 2.73 -18.63 -13.66
C TYR A 122 3.02 -19.62 -12.52
N THR A 123 4.25 -20.12 -12.41
CA THR A 123 4.66 -21.04 -11.36
C THR A 123 4.63 -20.35 -10.00
N ASN A 124 5.32 -19.21 -9.89
CA ASN A 124 5.36 -18.44 -8.65
C ASN A 124 4.02 -17.75 -8.35
N ALA A 125 3.26 -17.39 -9.38
CA ALA A 125 1.89 -16.90 -9.22
C ALA A 125 0.98 -17.93 -8.56
N LEU A 126 0.99 -19.19 -9.06
CA LEU A 126 0.17 -20.27 -8.52
C LEU A 126 0.54 -20.59 -7.07
N GLU A 127 1.84 -20.63 -6.75
CA GLU A 127 2.30 -20.86 -5.37
C GLU A 127 1.80 -19.75 -4.44
N SER A 128 1.88 -18.49 -4.89
CA SER A 128 1.44 -17.34 -4.11
C SER A 128 -0.09 -17.33 -3.91
N TYR A 129 -0.88 -17.68 -4.94
CA TYR A 129 -2.34 -17.85 -4.79
C TYR A 129 -2.70 -18.95 -3.79
N LYS A 130 -1.94 -20.05 -3.75
CA LYS A 130 -2.16 -21.11 -2.74
C LYS A 130 -1.89 -20.64 -1.32
N LYS A 131 -0.91 -19.75 -1.13
CA LYS A 131 -0.61 -19.13 0.18
C LYS A 131 -1.65 -18.09 0.61
N ALA A 132 -2.49 -17.62 -0.32
CA ALA A 132 -3.57 -16.68 -0.04
C ALA A 132 -4.90 -17.35 0.36
N LEU A 133 -5.00 -18.68 0.24
CA LEU A 133 -6.20 -19.48 0.51
C LEU A 133 -6.21 -19.99 1.96
#